data_AF-A0A842B6J8-F1
#
_entry.id   AF-A0A842B6J8-F1
#
_cell.length_a   1.000
_cell.length_b   1.000
_cell.length_c   1.000
_cell.angle_alpha   90.00
_cell.angle_beta   90.00
_cell.angle_gamma   90.00
#
_symmetry.space_group_name_H-M   'P 1'
#
loop_
_entity.id
_entity.type
_entity.pdbx_description
1 polymer ?
#
loop_
_entity_poly.entity_id
_entity_poly.type
_entity_poly.pdbx_seq_one_letter_code
_entity_poly.pdbx_strand_id
1 'polypeptide(L)'
;MLTFAFGFVVVGVCQMFLLVFCANILARKALSTLAAVLVGIVLAIIGLILLAKIQYFSMVFVIVILIFIFRFKKIGWATAIVSPILAMLAMIMSDYLIIFTMNLLNKNYEDFLLNHSILFVLILIPSTFGFSFAINRFVPKIRENYLLIVLLVLTIILFYIFIYAASLYNFPKAITSIYTLIFATFILAIALTFIIITKIRQKQLEIQKQQLELAQLEEYTTRMESLYASMNMFRHDYINILASLQGYIAQGDKTILESYFKETIAPLKNTFEAAEGDE
;
A
#
# COMPACT_ATOMS: atom_id res chain seq x y z
N MET A 1 28.81 -29.90 -23.40
CA MET A 1 28.14 -30.39 -22.17
C MET A 1 28.62 -29.64 -20.93
N LEU A 2 29.93 -29.53 -20.68
CA LEU A 2 30.50 -28.88 -19.49
C LEU A 2 30.29 -27.34 -19.47
N THR A 3 30.47 -26.67 -20.61
CA THR A 3 30.14 -25.24 -20.80
C THR A 3 28.65 -24.95 -20.65
N PHE A 4 27.81 -25.88 -21.08
CA PHE A 4 26.35 -25.80 -21.04
C PHE A 4 25.82 -25.83 -19.60
N ALA A 5 26.34 -26.76 -18.78
CA ALA A 5 26.01 -26.84 -17.36
C ALA A 5 26.54 -25.64 -16.58
N PHE A 6 27.74 -25.14 -16.93
CA PHE A 6 28.34 -23.98 -16.30
C PHE A 6 27.51 -22.71 -16.48
N GLY A 7 27.09 -22.38 -17.70
CA GLY A 7 26.28 -21.18 -17.98
C GLY A 7 24.95 -21.17 -17.21
N PHE A 8 24.26 -22.31 -17.17
CA PHE A 8 22.99 -22.44 -16.46
C PHE A 8 23.14 -22.26 -14.93
N VAL A 9 24.19 -22.85 -14.35
CA VAL A 9 24.48 -22.69 -12.91
C VAL A 9 24.83 -21.24 -12.56
N VAL A 10 25.65 -20.58 -13.39
CA VAL A 10 26.03 -19.18 -13.17
C VAL A 10 24.80 -18.27 -13.20
N VAL A 11 23.95 -18.40 -14.22
CA VAL A 11 22.72 -17.60 -14.34
C VAL A 11 21.79 -17.85 -13.15
N GLY A 12 21.58 -19.12 -12.78
CA GLY A 12 20.72 -19.47 -11.64
C GLY A 12 21.22 -18.89 -10.32
N VAL A 13 22.51 -19.01 -10.02
CA VAL A 13 23.10 -18.41 -8.81
C VAL A 13 22.95 -16.88 -8.83
N CYS A 14 23.21 -16.23 -9.95
CA CYS A 14 23.03 -14.77 -10.08
C CYS A 14 21.57 -14.34 -9.86
N GLN A 15 20.60 -15.06 -10.44
CA GLN A 15 19.16 -14.80 -10.23
C GLN A 15 18.78 -14.92 -8.75
N MET A 16 19.32 -15.91 -8.04
CA MET A 16 19.09 -16.08 -6.61
C MET A 16 19.61 -14.90 -5.79
N PHE A 17 20.83 -14.43 -6.06
CA PHE A 17 21.35 -13.22 -5.40
C PHE A 17 20.51 -11.99 -5.75
N LEU A 18 20.15 -11.80 -7.01
CA LEU A 18 19.33 -10.67 -7.46
C LEU A 18 17.97 -10.64 -6.75
N LEU A 19 17.31 -11.79 -6.61
CA LEU A 19 16.05 -11.92 -5.88
C LEU A 19 16.21 -11.40 -4.43
N VAL A 20 17.25 -11.86 -3.72
CA VAL A 20 17.49 -11.46 -2.31
C VAL A 20 17.79 -9.97 -2.20
N PHE A 21 18.66 -9.43 -3.06
CA PHE A 21 19.02 -8.01 -3.02
C PHE A 21 17.84 -7.10 -3.38
N CYS A 22 17.09 -7.43 -4.43
CA CYS A 22 15.92 -6.67 -4.84
C CYS A 22 14.81 -6.74 -3.78
N ALA A 23 14.56 -7.93 -3.22
CA ALA A 23 13.60 -8.10 -2.12
C ALA A 23 14.01 -7.28 -0.89
N ASN A 24 15.31 -7.22 -0.58
CA ASN A 24 15.82 -6.41 0.54
C ASN A 24 15.64 -4.90 0.29
N ILE A 25 15.91 -4.42 -0.92
CA ILE A 25 15.67 -3.01 -1.30
C ILE A 25 14.20 -2.67 -1.12
N LEU A 26 13.31 -3.49 -1.67
CA LEU A 26 11.86 -3.31 -1.57
C LEU A 26 11.37 -3.42 -0.12
N ALA A 27 12.03 -4.24 0.72
CA ALA A 27 11.79 -4.34 2.16
C ALA A 27 12.35 -3.14 2.97
N ARG A 28 12.79 -2.05 2.33
CA ARG A 28 13.44 -0.89 2.97
C ARG A 28 14.75 -1.25 3.69
N LYS A 29 15.57 -2.11 3.07
CA LYS A 29 16.88 -2.57 3.57
C LYS A 29 16.78 -3.21 4.96
N ALA A 30 15.82 -4.11 5.14
CA ALA A 30 15.60 -4.75 6.44
C ALA A 30 16.71 -5.75 6.84
N LEU A 31 17.46 -6.27 5.88
CA LEU A 31 18.70 -7.01 6.10
C LEU A 31 19.90 -6.07 5.88
N SER A 32 20.90 -6.16 6.76
CA SER A 32 22.22 -5.58 6.49
C SER A 32 22.82 -6.19 5.22
N THR A 33 23.73 -5.49 4.56
CA THR A 33 24.37 -5.98 3.33
C THR A 33 25.04 -7.34 3.53
N LEU A 34 25.74 -7.53 4.66
CA LEU A 34 26.34 -8.80 5.04
C LEU A 34 25.30 -9.91 5.24
N ALA A 35 24.21 -9.62 5.95
CA ALA A 35 23.13 -10.59 6.14
C ALA A 35 22.44 -10.97 4.82
N ALA A 36 22.27 -10.02 3.90
CA ALA A 36 21.71 -10.27 2.57
C ALA A 36 22.63 -11.17 1.72
N VAL A 37 23.95 -10.96 1.79
CA VAL A 37 24.93 -11.85 1.13
C VAL A 37 24.85 -13.26 1.70
N LEU A 38 24.85 -13.42 3.03
CA LEU A 38 24.74 -14.74 3.68
C LEU A 38 23.44 -15.46 3.30
N VAL A 39 22.31 -14.75 3.33
CA VAL A 39 21.01 -15.29 2.89
C VAL A 39 21.06 -15.67 1.42
N GLY A 40 21.68 -14.86 0.57
CA GLY A 40 21.91 -15.16 -0.85
C GLY A 40 22.70 -16.44 -1.07
N ILE A 41 23.79 -16.65 -0.32
CA ILE A 41 24.60 -17.88 -0.39
C ILE A 41 23.77 -19.11 0.01
N VAL A 42 23.07 -19.04 1.15
CA VAL A 42 22.25 -20.15 1.65
C VAL A 42 21.13 -20.49 0.65
N LEU A 43 20.45 -19.46 0.14
CA LEU A 43 19.39 -19.65 -0.84
C LEU A 43 19.91 -20.14 -2.18
N ALA A 44 21.09 -19.72 -2.65
CA ALA A 44 21.68 -20.23 -3.88
C ALA A 44 21.98 -21.74 -3.78
N ILE A 45 22.52 -22.19 -2.65
CA ILE A 45 22.80 -23.62 -2.41
C ILE A 45 21.49 -24.41 -2.38
N ILE A 46 20.52 -23.97 -1.57
CA ILE A 46 19.21 -24.63 -1.46
C ILE A 46 18.48 -24.62 -2.81
N GLY A 47 18.52 -23.49 -3.51
CA GLY A 47 17.88 -23.26 -4.80
C GLY A 47 18.42 -24.18 -5.88
N LEU A 48 19.75 -24.35 -5.98
CA LEU A 48 20.37 -25.28 -6.93
C LEU A 48 19.95 -26.74 -6.68
N ILE A 49 19.92 -27.17 -5.42
CA ILE A 49 19.49 -28.53 -5.04
C ILE A 49 18.01 -28.73 -5.40
N LEU A 50 17.16 -27.75 -5.09
CA LEU A 50 15.73 -27.82 -5.40
C LEU A 50 15.47 -27.79 -6.91
N LEU A 51 16.21 -26.98 -7.67
CA LEU A 51 16.08 -26.90 -9.11
C LEU A 51 16.37 -28.25 -9.76
N ALA A 52 17.39 -28.97 -9.29
CA ALA A 52 17.71 -30.31 -9.79
C ALA A 52 16.59 -31.34 -9.55
N LYS A 53 15.76 -31.19 -8.51
CA LYS A 53 14.70 -32.14 -8.16
C LYS A 53 13.30 -31.75 -8.65
N ILE A 54 12.95 -30.48 -8.52
CA ILE A 54 11.57 -29.97 -8.68
C ILE A 54 11.51 -28.85 -9.74
N GLN A 55 12.62 -28.59 -10.45
CA GLN A 55 12.71 -27.65 -11.56
C GLN A 55 12.15 -26.25 -11.21
N TYR A 56 11.15 -25.77 -11.95
CA TYR A 56 10.57 -24.44 -11.84
C TYR A 56 9.92 -24.14 -10.47
N PHE A 57 9.43 -25.17 -9.77
CA PHE A 57 8.80 -24.98 -8.46
C PHE A 57 9.79 -24.60 -7.35
N SER A 58 11.10 -24.77 -7.59
CA SER A 58 12.16 -24.38 -6.66
C SER A 58 12.02 -22.92 -6.19
N MET A 59 11.70 -22.00 -7.09
CA MET A 59 11.57 -20.58 -6.77
C MET A 59 10.40 -20.25 -5.83
N VAL A 60 9.32 -21.04 -5.83
CA VAL A 60 8.22 -20.87 -4.87
C VAL A 60 8.73 -21.12 -3.45
N PHE A 61 9.53 -22.18 -3.27
CA PHE A 61 10.16 -22.46 -1.98
C PHE A 61 11.12 -21.35 -1.55
N VAL A 62 11.91 -20.81 -2.49
CA VAL A 62 12.82 -19.69 -2.22
C VAL A 62 12.07 -18.46 -1.72
N ILE A 63 10.95 -18.11 -2.36
CA ILE A 63 10.08 -17.01 -1.92
C ILE A 63 9.55 -17.26 -0.51
N VAL A 64 9.04 -18.47 -0.25
CA VAL A 64 8.52 -18.83 1.08
C VAL A 64 9.60 -18.71 2.15
N ILE A 65 10.82 -19.20 1.89
CA ILE A 65 11.95 -19.08 2.83
C ILE A 65 12.29 -17.59 3.07
N LEU A 66 12.30 -16.76 2.02
CA LEU A 66 12.53 -15.31 2.17
C LEU A 66 11.48 -14.61 3.02
N ILE A 67 10.20 -14.97 2.86
CA ILE A 67 9.10 -14.45 3.69
C ILE A 67 9.36 -14.80 5.16
N PHE A 68 9.74 -16.05 5.46
CA PHE A 68 10.08 -16.46 6.82
C PHE A 68 11.29 -15.71 7.38
N ILE A 69 12.36 -15.55 6.62
CA ILE A 69 13.56 -14.79 7.04
C ILE A 69 13.20 -13.34 7.38
N PHE A 70 12.40 -12.68 6.54
CA PHE A 70 11.90 -11.33 6.82
C PHE A 70 11.03 -11.30 8.07
N ARG A 71 10.19 -12.32 8.28
CA ARG A 71 9.38 -12.42 9.50
C ARG A 71 10.21 -12.60 10.76
N PHE A 72 11.30 -13.37 10.70
CA PHE A 72 12.28 -13.50 11.81
C PHE A 72 12.95 -12.17 12.17
N LYS A 73 13.11 -11.27 11.20
CA LYS A 73 13.59 -9.89 11.41
C LYS A 73 12.51 -8.92 11.93
N LYS A 74 11.34 -9.43 12.36
CA LYS A 74 10.21 -8.65 12.90
C LYS A 74 9.61 -7.62 11.93
N ILE A 75 9.80 -7.84 10.63
CA ILE A 75 9.16 -7.06 9.56
C ILE A 75 7.66 -7.41 9.53
N GLY A 76 6.79 -6.42 9.29
CA GLY A 76 5.34 -6.62 9.22
C GLY A 76 4.93 -7.58 8.10
N TRP A 77 3.88 -8.39 8.32
CA TRP A 77 3.45 -9.43 7.38
C TRP A 77 3.24 -8.93 5.94
N ALA A 78 2.53 -7.82 5.77
CA ALA A 78 2.31 -7.20 4.46
C ALA A 78 3.64 -6.91 3.74
N THR A 79 4.62 -6.37 4.46
CA THR A 79 5.92 -6.01 3.88
C THR A 79 6.79 -7.22 3.58
N ALA A 80 6.74 -8.26 4.42
CA ALA A 80 7.49 -9.50 4.25
C ALA A 80 6.97 -10.35 3.07
N ILE A 81 5.66 -10.31 2.79
CA ILE A 81 5.04 -11.01 1.65
C ILE A 81 5.23 -10.23 0.35
N VAL A 82 4.99 -8.91 0.38
CA VAL A 82 5.02 -8.07 -0.83
C VAL A 82 6.43 -7.95 -1.42
N SER A 83 7.49 -7.86 -0.60
CA SER A 83 8.83 -7.59 -1.14
C SER A 83 9.44 -8.73 -1.96
N PRO A 84 9.42 -10.02 -1.55
CA PRO A 84 9.94 -11.11 -2.39
C PRO A 84 9.11 -11.32 -3.66
N ILE A 85 7.79 -11.16 -3.56
CA ILE A 85 6.85 -11.25 -4.69
C ILE A 85 7.18 -10.18 -5.74
N LEU A 86 7.30 -8.92 -5.33
CA LEU A 86 7.65 -7.84 -6.26
C LEU A 86 9.07 -7.97 -6.84
N ALA A 87 10.03 -8.49 -6.06
CA ALA A 87 11.36 -8.79 -6.57
C ALA A 87 11.33 -9.88 -7.64
N MET A 88 10.55 -10.95 -7.42
CA MET A 88 10.33 -11.99 -8.42
C MET A 88 9.69 -11.41 -9.68
N LEU A 89 8.67 -10.57 -9.55
CA LEU A 89 8.05 -9.92 -10.70
C LEU A 89 9.05 -9.06 -11.47
N ALA A 90 9.87 -8.26 -10.78
CA ALA A 90 10.93 -7.48 -11.42
C ALA A 90 11.93 -8.37 -12.19
N MET A 91 12.25 -9.56 -11.66
CA MET A 91 13.10 -10.54 -12.32
C MET A 91 12.46 -11.10 -13.59
N ILE A 92 11.21 -11.55 -13.50
CA ILE A 92 10.45 -12.05 -14.67
C ILE A 92 10.36 -10.96 -15.74
N MET A 93 10.05 -9.72 -15.36
CA MET A 93 10.00 -8.58 -16.28
C MET A 93 11.32 -8.38 -17.03
N SER A 94 12.45 -8.54 -16.33
CA SER A 94 13.78 -8.44 -16.92
C SER A 94 14.06 -9.58 -17.91
N ASP A 95 13.71 -10.82 -17.57
CA ASP A 95 13.91 -11.97 -18.46
C ASP A 95 13.10 -11.81 -19.76
N TYR A 96 11.82 -11.41 -19.66
CA TYR A 96 10.98 -11.17 -20.83
C TYR A 96 11.43 -9.97 -21.66
N LEU A 97 12.04 -8.95 -21.04
CA LEU A 97 12.69 -7.86 -21.80
C LEU A 97 13.83 -8.41 -22.66
N ILE A 98 14.68 -9.28 -22.09
CA ILE A 98 15.77 -9.91 -22.83
C ILE A 98 15.22 -10.77 -23.97
N ILE A 99 14.21 -11.62 -23.71
CA ILE A 99 13.55 -12.44 -24.74
C ILE A 99 13.02 -11.55 -25.88
N PHE A 100 12.33 -10.46 -25.54
CA PHE A 100 11.80 -9.51 -26.53
C PHE A 100 12.92 -8.90 -27.38
N THR A 101 14.02 -8.46 -26.76
CA THR A 101 15.17 -7.90 -27.51
C THR A 101 15.84 -8.93 -28.41
N MET A 102 15.95 -10.19 -27.97
CA MET A 102 16.52 -11.27 -28.80
C MET A 102 15.62 -11.59 -29.99
N ASN A 103 14.30 -11.62 -29.79
CA ASN A 103 13.33 -11.80 -30.87
C ASN A 103 13.42 -10.65 -31.89
N LEU A 104 13.58 -9.39 -31.42
CA LEU A 104 13.76 -8.23 -32.30
C LEU A 104 15.04 -8.32 -33.14
N LEU A 105 16.12 -8.84 -32.56
CA LEU A 105 17.39 -9.09 -33.25
C LEU A 105 17.41 -10.40 -34.06
N ASN A 106 16.30 -11.14 -34.09
CA ASN A 106 16.15 -12.45 -34.72
C ASN A 106 17.20 -13.48 -34.26
N LYS A 107 17.68 -13.34 -33.01
CA LYS A 107 18.64 -14.26 -32.37
C LYS A 107 17.91 -15.29 -31.52
N ASN A 108 18.47 -16.49 -31.41
CA ASN A 108 17.90 -17.52 -30.55
C ASN A 108 18.21 -17.21 -29.08
N TYR A 109 17.16 -17.05 -28.27
CA TYR A 109 17.30 -16.77 -26.84
C TYR A 109 18.05 -17.88 -26.09
N GLU A 110 17.74 -19.15 -26.37
CA GLU A 110 18.39 -20.28 -25.70
C GLU A 110 19.89 -20.30 -25.97
N ASP A 111 20.28 -20.07 -27.23
CA ASP A 111 21.67 -19.98 -27.64
C ASP A 111 22.39 -18.82 -26.93
N PHE A 112 21.73 -17.66 -26.82
CA PHE A 112 22.27 -16.50 -26.11
C PHE A 112 22.44 -16.77 -24.61
N LEU A 113 21.47 -17.40 -23.96
CA LEU A 113 21.53 -17.75 -22.54
C LEU A 113 22.68 -18.73 -22.25
N LEU A 114 22.92 -19.69 -23.13
CA LEU A 114 23.88 -20.77 -22.93
C LEU A 114 25.30 -20.36 -23.31
N ASN A 115 25.49 -19.79 -24.50
CA ASN A 115 26.81 -19.47 -25.04
C ASN A 115 27.31 -18.09 -24.62
N HIS A 116 26.41 -17.20 -24.18
CA HIS A 116 26.74 -15.84 -23.73
C HIS A 116 26.21 -15.54 -22.31
N SER A 117 26.20 -16.56 -21.44
CA SER A 117 25.72 -16.47 -20.04
C SER A 117 26.27 -15.28 -19.24
N ILE A 118 27.54 -14.90 -19.43
CA ILE A 118 28.14 -13.73 -18.77
C ILE A 118 27.49 -12.42 -19.26
N LEU A 119 27.31 -12.26 -20.57
CA LEU A 119 26.64 -11.09 -21.15
C LEU A 119 25.16 -11.04 -20.74
N PHE A 120 24.50 -12.20 -20.68
CA PHE A 120 23.14 -12.31 -20.18
C PHE A 120 23.02 -11.75 -18.75
N VAL A 121 23.89 -12.20 -17.83
CA VAL A 121 23.92 -11.70 -16.44
C VAL A 121 24.21 -10.20 -16.38
N LEU A 122 25.13 -9.71 -17.23
CA LEU A 122 25.49 -8.29 -17.28
C LEU A 122 24.31 -7.40 -17.69
N ILE A 123 23.41 -7.88 -18.54
CA ILE A 123 22.17 -7.18 -18.92
C ILE A 123 21.08 -7.35 -17.85
N LEU A 124 20.98 -8.54 -17.25
CA LEU A 124 19.97 -8.88 -16.26
C LEU A 124 20.08 -8.03 -14.98
N ILE A 125 21.29 -7.85 -14.46
CA ILE A 125 21.54 -7.11 -13.22
C ILE A 125 20.96 -5.67 -13.27
N PRO A 126 21.38 -4.79 -14.21
CA PRO A 126 20.88 -3.41 -14.23
C PRO A 126 19.39 -3.34 -14.55
N SER A 127 18.86 -4.25 -15.38
CA SER A 127 17.43 -4.26 -15.71
C SER A 127 16.56 -4.62 -14.49
N THR A 128 16.91 -5.67 -13.74
CA THR A 128 16.20 -6.07 -12.52
C THR A 128 16.24 -5.00 -11.42
N PHE A 129 17.40 -4.34 -11.22
CA PHE A 129 17.50 -3.22 -10.28
C PHE A 129 16.68 -2.00 -10.75
N GLY A 130 16.70 -1.69 -12.05
CA GLY A 130 15.90 -0.62 -12.64
C GLY A 130 14.40 -0.81 -12.41
N PHE A 131 13.88 -2.01 -12.68
CA PHE A 131 12.49 -2.34 -12.39
C PHE A 131 12.17 -2.30 -10.89
N SER A 132 13.03 -2.86 -10.05
CA SER A 132 12.83 -2.83 -8.59
C SER A 132 12.77 -1.40 -8.07
N PHE A 133 13.59 -0.49 -8.60
CA PHE A 133 13.55 0.93 -8.24
C PHE A 133 12.25 1.60 -8.71
N ALA A 134 11.81 1.34 -9.95
CA ALA A 134 10.54 1.87 -10.46
C ALA A 134 9.33 1.40 -9.64
N ILE A 135 9.30 0.11 -9.28
CA ILE A 135 8.23 -0.50 -8.47
C ILE A 135 8.25 0.02 -7.03
N ASN A 136 9.42 0.35 -6.47
CA ASN A 136 9.57 0.81 -5.08
C ASN A 136 8.68 2.03 -4.75
N ARG A 137 8.41 2.89 -5.74
CA ARG A 137 7.50 4.05 -5.59
C ARG A 137 6.06 3.63 -5.24
N PHE A 138 5.63 2.45 -5.68
CA PHE A 138 4.26 1.95 -5.48
C PHE A 138 4.14 1.04 -4.25
N VAL A 139 5.24 0.52 -3.72
CA VAL A 139 5.29 -0.40 -2.57
C VAL A 139 4.46 0.05 -1.36
N PRO A 140 4.52 1.32 -0.90
CA PRO A 140 3.71 1.76 0.24
C PRO A 140 2.21 1.60 -0.02
N LYS A 141 1.76 2.00 -1.22
CA LYS A 141 0.35 1.89 -1.62
C LYS A 141 -0.11 0.44 -1.67
N ILE A 142 0.76 -0.48 -2.11
CA ILE A 142 0.47 -1.92 -2.15
C ILE A 142 0.23 -2.45 -0.74
N ARG A 143 1.14 -2.14 0.19
CA ARG A 143 1.16 -2.71 1.55
C ARG A 143 -0.07 -2.34 2.39
N GLU A 144 -0.66 -1.19 2.10
CA GLU A 144 -1.86 -0.70 2.79
C GLU A 144 -3.17 -1.23 2.19
N ASN A 145 -3.14 -1.98 1.09
CA ASN A 145 -4.34 -2.50 0.43
C ASN A 145 -4.28 -4.03 0.29
N TYR A 146 -5.00 -4.75 1.13
CA TYR A 146 -5.08 -6.22 1.06
C TYR A 146 -5.54 -6.73 -0.31
N LEU A 147 -6.43 -6.02 -1.01
CA LEU A 147 -6.88 -6.42 -2.34
C LEU A 147 -5.75 -6.37 -3.37
N LEU A 148 -4.84 -5.39 -3.27
CA LEU A 148 -3.65 -5.33 -4.13
C LEU A 148 -2.64 -6.43 -3.81
N ILE A 149 -2.54 -6.84 -2.55
CA ILE A 149 -1.70 -7.97 -2.13
C ILE A 149 -2.26 -9.29 -2.70
N VAL A 150 -3.57 -9.52 -2.61
CA VAL A 150 -4.22 -10.70 -3.19
C VAL A 150 -4.03 -10.73 -4.71
N LEU A 151 -4.23 -9.60 -5.38
CA LEU A 151 -3.99 -9.48 -6.81
C LEU A 151 -2.53 -9.84 -7.16
N LEU A 152 -1.55 -9.35 -6.40
CA LEU A 152 -0.13 -9.66 -6.60
C LEU A 152 0.21 -11.14 -6.42
N VAL A 153 -0.40 -11.80 -5.45
CA VAL A 153 -0.22 -13.25 -5.26
C VAL A 153 -0.81 -14.00 -6.45
N LEU A 154 -2.02 -13.63 -6.89
CA LEU A 154 -2.68 -14.23 -8.05
C LEU A 154 -1.85 -14.05 -9.34
N THR A 155 -1.26 -12.87 -9.56
CA THR A 155 -0.47 -12.61 -10.77
C THR A 155 0.79 -13.45 -10.83
N ILE A 156 1.50 -13.65 -9.70
CA ILE A 156 2.63 -14.58 -9.67
C ILE A 156 2.18 -16.01 -9.96
N ILE A 157 1.10 -16.47 -9.35
CA ILE A 157 0.60 -17.84 -9.57
C ILE A 157 0.29 -18.03 -11.07
N LEU A 158 -0.44 -17.09 -11.68
CA LEU A 158 -0.75 -17.12 -13.10
C LEU A 158 0.51 -17.15 -13.96
N PHE A 159 1.48 -16.26 -13.70
CA PHE A 159 2.73 -16.24 -14.45
C PHE A 159 3.50 -17.55 -14.36
N TYR A 160 3.56 -18.18 -13.18
CA TYR A 160 4.20 -19.49 -13.04
C TYR A 160 3.48 -20.58 -13.82
N ILE A 161 2.14 -20.58 -13.81
CA ILE A 161 1.35 -21.52 -14.63
C ILE A 161 1.66 -21.31 -16.12
N PHE A 162 1.72 -20.06 -16.59
CA PHE A 162 2.07 -19.74 -17.97
C PHE A 162 3.49 -20.17 -18.35
N ILE A 163 4.48 -19.91 -17.49
CA ILE A 163 5.88 -20.33 -17.72
C ILE A 163 5.98 -21.86 -17.76
N TYR A 164 5.32 -22.55 -16.83
CA TYR A 164 5.29 -24.02 -16.79
C TYR A 164 4.62 -24.60 -18.04
N ALA A 165 3.47 -24.05 -18.44
CA ALA A 165 2.80 -24.46 -19.67
C ALA A 165 3.68 -24.25 -20.90
N ALA A 166 4.38 -23.11 -21.00
CA ALA A 166 5.29 -22.84 -22.11
C ALA A 166 6.45 -23.83 -22.18
N SER A 167 6.98 -24.26 -21.03
CA SER A 167 8.01 -25.30 -20.94
C SER A 167 7.48 -26.68 -21.38
N LEU A 168 6.28 -27.08 -20.96
CA LEU A 168 5.72 -28.40 -21.26
C LEU A 168 5.51 -28.64 -22.75
N TYR A 169 5.08 -27.61 -23.49
CA TYR A 169 4.73 -27.73 -24.91
C TYR A 169 5.89 -27.43 -25.87
N ASN A 170 7.10 -27.10 -25.38
CA ASN A 170 8.30 -26.78 -26.18
C ASN A 170 7.99 -25.93 -27.42
N PHE A 171 7.39 -24.76 -27.19
CA PHE A 171 6.83 -23.99 -28.28
C PHE A 171 7.87 -23.63 -29.36
N PRO A 172 7.56 -23.85 -30.65
CA PRO A 172 8.40 -23.35 -31.73
C PRO A 172 8.51 -21.83 -31.68
N LYS A 173 9.61 -21.27 -32.18
CA LYS A 173 9.95 -19.84 -32.09
C LYS A 173 8.80 -18.88 -32.44
N ALA A 174 8.02 -19.19 -33.48
CA ALA A 174 6.86 -18.38 -33.88
C ALA A 174 5.80 -18.28 -32.78
N ILE A 175 5.54 -19.38 -32.06
CA ILE A 175 4.61 -19.43 -30.94
C ILE A 175 5.21 -18.68 -29.73
N THR A 176 6.50 -18.84 -29.45
CA THR A 176 7.20 -18.11 -28.36
C THR A 176 7.10 -16.59 -28.51
N SER A 177 7.19 -16.07 -29.75
CA SER A 177 6.99 -14.65 -30.03
C SER A 177 5.57 -14.17 -29.70
N ILE A 178 4.55 -14.97 -30.06
CA ILE A 178 3.15 -14.67 -29.73
C ILE A 178 2.93 -14.70 -28.21
N TYR A 179 3.49 -15.69 -27.50
CA TYR A 179 3.40 -15.76 -26.04
C TYR A 179 4.09 -14.58 -25.35
N THR A 180 5.19 -14.07 -25.90
CA THR A 180 5.86 -12.86 -25.39
C THR A 180 4.96 -11.63 -25.52
N LEU A 181 4.21 -11.51 -26.62
CA LEU A 181 3.22 -10.44 -26.80
C LEU A 181 2.03 -10.58 -25.84
N ILE A 182 1.50 -11.78 -25.66
CA ILE A 182 0.43 -12.05 -24.68
C ILE A 182 0.88 -11.71 -23.26
N PHE A 183 2.12 -12.06 -22.92
CA PHE A 183 2.70 -11.72 -21.63
C PHE A 183 2.77 -10.19 -21.43
N ALA A 184 3.23 -9.46 -22.45
CA ALA A 184 3.28 -7.99 -22.41
C ALA A 184 1.89 -7.35 -22.26
N THR A 185 0.87 -7.83 -22.98
CA THR A 185 -0.51 -7.31 -22.85
C THR A 185 -1.08 -7.61 -21.46
N PHE A 186 -0.78 -8.77 -20.89
CA PHE A 186 -1.23 -9.14 -19.55
C PHE A 186 -0.59 -8.26 -18.46
N ILE A 187 0.70 -7.97 -18.57
CA ILE A 187 1.38 -7.02 -17.65
C ILE A 187 0.73 -5.64 -17.72
N LEU A 188 0.45 -5.15 -18.94
CA LEU A 188 -0.21 -3.86 -19.13
C LEU A 188 -1.60 -3.86 -18.49
N ALA A 189 -2.37 -4.93 -18.66
CA ALA A 189 -3.68 -5.08 -18.03
C ALA A 189 -3.60 -5.07 -16.48
N ILE A 190 -2.64 -5.78 -15.90
CA ILE A 190 -2.39 -5.76 -14.45
C ILE A 190 -1.99 -4.36 -13.99
N ALA A 191 -1.09 -3.68 -14.70
CA ALA A 191 -0.63 -2.34 -14.35
C ALA A 191 -1.80 -1.33 -14.40
N LEU A 192 -2.66 -1.41 -15.41
CA LEU A 192 -3.88 -0.59 -15.50
C LEU A 192 -4.83 -0.87 -14.33
N THR A 193 -5.09 -2.14 -14.03
CA THR A 193 -5.92 -2.56 -12.89
C THR A 193 -5.37 -2.00 -11.58
N PHE A 194 -4.05 -2.06 -11.40
CA PHE A 194 -3.35 -1.51 -10.24
C PHE A 194 -3.55 0.00 -10.09
N ILE A 195 -3.43 0.74 -11.20
CA ILE A 195 -3.67 2.19 -11.25
C ILE A 195 -5.12 2.51 -10.90
N ILE A 196 -6.09 1.79 -11.48
CA ILE A 196 -7.52 1.99 -11.25
C ILE A 196 -7.87 1.77 -9.78
N ILE A 197 -7.46 0.64 -9.19
CA ILE A 197 -7.73 0.34 -7.77
C ILE A 197 -7.12 1.41 -6.87
N THR A 198 -5.90 1.86 -7.18
CA THR A 198 -5.25 2.93 -6.42
C THR A 198 -6.02 4.23 -6.48
N LYS A 199 -6.52 4.62 -7.66
CA LYS A 199 -7.33 5.83 -7.86
C LYS A 199 -8.68 5.75 -7.15
N ILE A 200 -9.36 4.60 -7.22
CA ILE A 200 -10.62 4.36 -6.51
C ILE A 200 -10.43 4.54 -5.01
N ARG A 201 -9.38 3.94 -4.44
CA ARG A 201 -9.10 4.06 -3.00
C ARG A 201 -8.78 5.50 -2.58
N GLN A 202 -8.04 6.24 -3.41
CA GLN A 202 -7.79 7.67 -3.14
C GLN A 202 -9.09 8.47 -3.11
N LYS A 203 -9.99 8.22 -4.08
CA LYS A 203 -11.31 8.87 -4.13
C LYS A 203 -12.20 8.50 -2.93
N GLN A 204 -12.15 7.24 -2.49
CA GLN A 204 -12.89 6.79 -1.30
C GLN A 204 -12.42 7.50 -0.03
N LEU A 205 -11.11 7.69 0.16
CA LEU A 205 -10.57 8.43 1.29
C LEU A 205 -10.99 9.91 1.27
N GLU A 206 -11.02 10.52 0.08
CA GLU A 206 -11.50 11.89 -0.09
C GLU A 206 -12.99 12.04 0.26
N ILE A 207 -13.83 11.11 -0.21
CA ILE A 207 -15.26 11.08 0.12
C ILE A 207 -15.48 10.89 1.63
N GLN A 208 -14.73 9.98 2.28
CA GLN A 208 -14.82 9.79 3.73
C GLN A 208 -14.42 11.05 4.49
N LYS A 209 -13.38 11.77 4.03
CA LYS A 209 -12.97 13.04 4.63
C LYS A 209 -14.07 14.10 4.49
N GLN A 210 -14.68 14.21 3.31
CA GLN A 210 -15.80 15.14 3.08
C GLN A 210 -17.01 14.81 3.96
N GLN A 211 -17.33 13.52 4.15
CA GLN A 211 -18.40 13.10 5.04
C GLN A 211 -18.13 13.46 6.50
N LEU A 212 -16.89 13.30 6.96
CA LEU A 212 -16.49 13.72 8.32
C LEU A 212 -16.60 15.24 8.50
N GLU A 213 -16.13 16.02 7.52
CA GLU A 213 -16.23 17.49 7.53
C GLU A 213 -17.70 17.94 7.55
N LEU A 214 -18.57 17.29 6.79
CA LEU A 214 -20.02 17.57 6.81
C LEU A 214 -20.65 17.25 8.16
N ALA A 215 -20.32 16.10 8.77
CA ALA A 215 -20.85 15.73 10.09
C ALA A 215 -20.41 16.73 11.17
N GLN A 216 -19.16 17.20 11.10
CA GLN A 216 -18.66 18.24 12.01
C GLN A 216 -19.37 19.58 11.80
N LEU A 217 -19.67 19.95 10.55
CA LEU A 217 -20.43 21.15 10.24
C LEU A 217 -21.85 21.06 10.81
N GLU A 218 -22.52 19.93 10.63
CA GLU A 218 -23.87 19.68 11.15
C GLU A 218 -23.90 19.85 12.67
N GLU A 219 -22.99 19.18 13.39
CA GLU A 219 -22.87 19.31 14.85
C GLU A 219 -22.64 20.77 15.29
N TYR A 220 -21.76 21.49 14.59
CA TYR A 220 -21.52 22.91 14.86
C TYR A 220 -22.78 23.75 14.64
N THR A 221 -23.51 23.52 13.55
CA THR A 221 -24.76 24.25 13.26
C THR A 221 -25.82 23.98 14.32
N THR A 222 -26.02 22.73 14.75
CA THR A 222 -26.97 22.39 15.81
C THR A 222 -26.60 23.06 17.14
N ARG A 223 -25.31 23.08 17.49
CA ARG A 223 -24.85 23.81 18.68
C ARG A 223 -25.14 25.31 18.58
N MET A 224 -24.86 25.92 17.44
CA MET A 224 -25.16 27.33 17.18
C MET A 224 -26.66 27.63 17.28
N GLU A 225 -27.52 26.77 16.74
CA GLU A 225 -28.97 26.90 16.85
C GLU A 225 -29.45 26.82 18.31
N SER A 226 -28.92 25.86 19.07
CA SER A 226 -29.25 25.72 20.50
C SER A 226 -28.81 26.93 21.33
N LEU A 227 -27.63 27.49 21.01
CA LEU A 227 -27.11 28.69 21.66
C LEU A 227 -27.95 29.92 21.28
N TYR A 228 -28.36 30.04 20.02
CA TYR A 228 -29.24 31.10 19.56
C TYR A 228 -30.64 31.03 20.19
N ALA A 229 -31.22 29.83 20.30
CA ALA A 229 -32.49 29.61 20.99
C ALA A 229 -32.41 30.00 22.47
N SER A 230 -31.32 29.62 23.14
CA SER A 230 -31.05 29.98 24.54
C SER A 230 -30.92 31.51 24.70
N MET A 231 -30.23 32.18 23.78
CA MET A 231 -30.07 33.63 23.78
C MET A 231 -31.40 34.37 23.58
N ASN A 232 -32.27 33.86 22.69
CA ASN A 232 -33.60 34.42 22.48
C ASN A 232 -34.50 34.24 23.70
N MET A 233 -34.43 33.08 24.37
CA MET A 233 -35.15 32.84 25.62
C MET A 233 -34.69 33.80 26.71
N PHE A 234 -33.37 33.94 26.89
CA PHE A 234 -32.79 34.91 27.82
C PHE A 234 -33.26 36.35 27.54
N ARG A 235 -33.25 36.78 26.27
CA ARG A 235 -33.74 38.11 25.88
C ARG A 235 -35.22 38.32 26.22
N HIS A 236 -36.06 37.32 25.97
CA HIS A 236 -37.49 37.39 26.30
C HIS A 236 -37.71 37.53 27.80
N ASP A 237 -37.02 36.73 28.60
CA ASP A 237 -37.12 36.79 30.06
C ASP A 237 -36.62 38.15 30.60
N TYR A 238 -35.54 38.68 30.02
CA TYR A 238 -35.05 40.02 30.33
C TYR A 238 -36.09 41.12 30.03
N ILE A 239 -36.78 41.06 28.89
CA ILE A 239 -37.85 42.01 28.54
C ILE A 239 -39.00 41.93 29.56
N ASN A 240 -39.39 40.72 29.98
CA ASN A 240 -40.46 40.53 30.96
C ASN A 240 -40.10 41.08 32.35
N ILE A 241 -38.84 40.92 32.78
CA ILE A 241 -38.35 41.53 34.02
C ILE A 241 -38.44 43.05 33.93
N LEU A 242 -37.98 43.66 32.83
CA LEU A 242 -38.06 45.11 32.63
C LEU A 242 -39.49 45.64 32.58
N ALA A 243 -40.39 44.96 31.87
CA ALA A 243 -41.81 45.33 31.79
C ALA A 243 -42.48 45.25 33.17
N SER A 244 -42.17 44.22 33.96
CA SER A 244 -42.68 44.06 35.33
C SER A 244 -42.17 45.19 36.24
N LEU A 245 -40.87 45.50 36.18
CA LEU A 245 -40.29 46.64 36.91
C LEU A 245 -40.96 47.97 36.53
N GLN A 246 -41.18 48.21 35.23
CA GLN A 246 -41.84 49.42 34.76
C GLN A 246 -43.29 49.51 35.27
N GLY A 247 -44.02 48.38 35.29
CA GLY A 247 -45.37 48.29 35.84
C GLY A 247 -45.43 48.64 37.32
N TYR A 248 -44.53 48.07 38.13
CA TYR A 248 -44.47 48.36 39.57
C TYR A 248 -44.07 49.82 39.86
N ILE A 249 -43.14 50.39 39.08
CA ILE A 249 -42.77 51.82 39.19
C ILE A 249 -43.97 52.72 38.86
N ALA A 250 -44.73 52.41 37.81
CA ALA A 250 -45.87 53.21 37.38
C ALA A 250 -47.04 53.19 38.39
N GLN A 251 -47.23 52.08 39.10
CA GLN A 251 -48.24 51.95 40.17
C GLN A 251 -47.84 52.69 41.46
N GLY A 252 -46.57 53.08 41.61
CA GLY A 252 -46.08 53.82 42.77
C GLY A 252 -45.92 53.00 44.05
N ASP A 253 -46.05 51.67 43.97
CA ASP A 253 -46.03 50.78 45.14
C ASP A 253 -44.62 50.24 45.43
N LYS A 254 -43.92 50.93 46.34
CA LYS A 254 -42.50 50.72 46.62
C LYS A 254 -42.20 49.39 47.33
N THR A 255 -43.14 48.88 48.12
CA THR A 255 -42.99 47.60 48.86
C THR A 255 -43.05 46.41 47.91
N ILE A 256 -43.96 46.41 46.93
CA ILE A 256 -44.06 45.35 45.92
C ILE A 256 -42.80 45.32 45.05
N LEU A 257 -42.30 46.49 44.64
CA LEU A 257 -41.05 46.60 43.87
C LEU A 257 -39.83 46.03 44.63
N GLU A 258 -39.68 46.36 45.93
CA GLU A 258 -38.61 45.81 46.78
C GLU A 258 -38.70 44.29 46.94
N SER A 259 -39.92 43.75 47.10
CA SER A 259 -40.14 42.30 47.20
C SER A 259 -39.75 41.58 45.91
N TYR A 260 -40.20 42.08 44.75
CA TYR A 260 -39.87 41.51 43.44
C TYR A 260 -38.36 41.55 43.17
N PHE A 261 -37.68 42.64 43.53
CA PHE A 261 -36.23 42.74 43.39
C PHE A 261 -35.49 41.71 44.24
N LYS A 262 -35.86 41.55 45.52
CA LYS A 262 -35.20 40.59 46.43
C LYS A 262 -35.49 39.13 46.08
N GLU A 263 -36.70 38.82 45.63
CA GLU A 263 -37.14 37.44 45.40
C GLU A 263 -36.83 36.94 43.99
N THR A 264 -36.81 37.82 42.99
CA THR A 264 -36.65 37.42 41.58
C THR A 264 -35.31 37.86 41.00
N ILE A 265 -34.89 39.12 41.22
CA ILE A 265 -33.71 39.69 40.53
C ILE A 265 -32.41 39.41 41.29
N ALA A 266 -32.39 39.61 42.62
CA ALA A 266 -31.20 39.39 43.43
C ALA A 266 -30.68 37.93 43.40
N PRO A 267 -31.53 36.89 43.41
CA PRO A 267 -31.07 35.51 43.31
C PRO A 267 -30.44 35.22 41.93
N LEU A 268 -31.02 35.73 40.85
CA LEU A 268 -30.49 35.56 39.48
C LEU A 268 -29.03 36.00 39.38
N LYS A 269 -28.69 37.15 39.95
CA LYS A 269 -27.31 37.67 39.97
C LYS A 269 -26.32 36.67 40.58
N ASN A 270 -26.66 36.08 41.73
CA ASN A 270 -25.80 35.11 42.41
C ASN A 270 -25.66 33.81 41.61
N THR A 271 -26.70 33.41 40.87
CA THR A 271 -26.66 32.23 39.99
C THR A 271 -25.72 32.44 38.79
N PHE A 272 -25.70 33.65 38.21
CA PHE A 272 -24.78 33.98 37.11
C PHE A 272 -23.32 34.09 37.58
N GLU A 273 -23.06 34.73 38.73
CA GLU A 273 -21.70 34.82 39.31
C GLU A 273 -21.14 33.45 39.73
N ALA A 274 -21.99 32.50 40.14
CA ALA A 274 -21.58 31.13 40.44
C ALA A 274 -21.26 30.30 39.18
N ALA A 275 -21.92 30.57 38.06
CA ALA A 275 -21.68 29.86 36.79
C ALA A 275 -20.40 30.32 36.07
N GLU A 276 -19.96 31.57 36.25
CA GLU A 276 -18.67 32.09 35.72
C GLU A 276 -17.44 31.61 36.52
N GLY A 277 -17.62 31.07 37.74
CA GLY A 277 -16.52 30.61 38.61
C GLY A 277 -16.03 29.17 38.37
N ASP A 278 -16.74 28.41 37.54
CA ASP A 278 -16.50 26.97 37.27
C ASP A 278 -15.94 26.69 35.85
N GLU A 279 -15.64 27.73 35.05
CA GLU A 279 -14.81 27.64 33.82
C GLU A 279 -13.32 27.85 34.10
#